data_AF-A0A149V1J3-F1
#
_entry.id   AF-A0A149V1J3-F1
#
_cell.length_a   1.000
_cell.length_b   1.000
_cell.length_c   1.000
_cell.angle_alpha   90.00
_cell.angle_beta   90.00
_cell.angle_gamma   90.00
#
_symmetry.space_group_name_H-M   'P 1'
#
loop_
_entity.id
_entity.type
_entity.pdbx_description
1 polymer ?
#
loop_
_entity_poly.entity_id
_entity_poly.type
_entity_poly.pdbx_seq_one_letter_code
_entity_poly.pdbx_strand_id
1 'polypeptide(L)'
;MMNSQIKALFRRVFRNTGYLLTGRGAMAILALASTALAVRTLGLEDYGILLLMSSFVMSCAVATRFQAWQPLLQYGTSLYKAAEKKPFQTLFRHCTMLDALGALMGLAVALFSSIWLAHLSGWAAAYGHIPLWYMTVILFMNTGCAMGVLRLANR
;
A
#
# COMPACT_ATOMS: atom_id res chain seq x y z
N MET A 1 20.01 -24.92 -32.00
CA MET A 1 19.51 -24.95 -30.60
C MET A 1 19.13 -23.58 -30.02
N MET A 2 19.61 -22.44 -30.53
CA MET A 2 19.32 -21.10 -29.97
C MET A 2 17.87 -20.60 -30.15
N ASN A 3 17.18 -21.05 -31.21
CA ASN A 3 15.83 -20.56 -31.57
C ASN A 3 14.69 -21.14 -30.68
N SER A 4 14.89 -22.31 -30.05
CA SER A 4 13.89 -22.94 -29.18
C SER A 4 13.85 -22.34 -27.76
N GLN A 5 15.01 -21.91 -27.24
CA GLN A 5 15.13 -21.17 -25.98
C GLN A 5 14.39 -19.82 -26.03
N ILE A 6 14.53 -19.08 -27.15
CA ILE A 6 13.85 -17.79 -27.36
C ILE A 6 12.32 -17.97 -27.42
N LYS A 7 11.81 -18.96 -28.16
CA LYS A 7 10.37 -19.26 -28.21
C LYS A 7 9.81 -19.68 -26.84
N ALA A 8 10.56 -20.44 -26.06
CA ALA A 8 10.14 -20.87 -24.72
C ALA A 8 10.10 -19.69 -23.72
N LEU A 9 11.07 -18.78 -23.79
CA LEU A 9 11.09 -17.54 -23.01
C LEU A 9 9.93 -16.62 -23.38
N PHE A 10 9.71 -16.35 -24.67
CA PHE A 10 8.58 -15.55 -25.14
C PHE A 10 7.24 -16.14 -24.69
N ARG A 11 7.06 -17.46 -24.77
CA ARG A 11 5.83 -18.13 -24.30
C ARG A 11 5.64 -17.98 -22.78
N ARG A 12 6.71 -18.06 -21.97
CA ARG A 12 6.63 -17.81 -20.52
C ARG A 12 6.31 -16.35 -20.20
N VAL A 13 6.96 -15.41 -20.88
CA VAL A 13 6.69 -13.98 -20.72
C VAL A 13 5.24 -13.68 -21.08
N PHE A 14 4.76 -14.14 -22.23
CA PHE A 14 3.38 -13.90 -22.67
C PHE A 14 2.36 -14.52 -21.73
N ARG A 15 2.61 -15.74 -21.23
CA ARG A 15 1.75 -16.40 -20.25
C ARG A 15 1.74 -15.64 -18.92
N ASN A 16 2.90 -15.25 -18.40
CA ASN A 16 3.00 -14.50 -17.14
C ASN A 16 2.38 -13.11 -17.26
N THR A 17 2.58 -12.43 -18.40
CA THR A 17 1.94 -11.15 -18.71
C THR A 17 0.42 -11.33 -18.80
N GLY A 18 -0.07 -12.38 -19.45
CA GLY A 18 -1.51 -12.69 -19.50
C GLY A 18 -2.13 -12.90 -18.12
N TYR A 19 -1.47 -13.63 -17.23
CA TYR A 19 -1.91 -13.78 -15.84
C TYR A 19 -1.88 -12.45 -15.07
N LEU A 20 -0.86 -11.61 -15.28
CA LEU A 20 -0.79 -10.31 -14.63
C LEU A 20 -1.86 -9.34 -15.16
N LEU A 21 -2.12 -9.39 -16.47
CA LEU A 21 -3.05 -8.50 -17.16
C LEU A 21 -4.50 -8.85 -16.84
N THR A 22 -4.83 -10.14 -16.71
CA THR A 22 -6.14 -10.58 -16.23
C THR A 22 -6.40 -10.14 -14.79
N GLY A 23 -5.42 -10.30 -13.89
CA GLY A 23 -5.52 -9.79 -12.52
C GLY A 23 -5.72 -8.28 -12.45
N ARG A 24 -4.94 -7.51 -13.23
CA ARG A 24 -5.09 -6.05 -13.31
C ARG A 24 -6.37 -5.60 -13.99
N GLY A 25 -6.82 -6.31 -15.02
CA GLY A 25 -8.08 -6.04 -15.70
C GLY A 25 -9.27 -6.25 -14.77
N ALA A 26 -9.29 -7.35 -14.03
CA ALA A 26 -10.32 -7.62 -13.03
C ALA A 26 -10.34 -6.54 -11.92
N MET A 27 -9.16 -6.15 -11.42
CA MET A 27 -9.04 -5.04 -10.45
C MET A 27 -9.60 -3.73 -11.01
N ALA A 28 -9.31 -3.40 -12.28
CA ALA A 28 -9.81 -2.18 -12.91
C ALA A 28 -11.34 -2.19 -13.04
N ILE A 29 -11.93 -3.32 -13.44
CA ILE A 29 -13.39 -3.47 -13.55
C ILE A 29 -14.06 -3.30 -12.18
N LEU A 30 -13.51 -3.95 -11.14
CA LEU A 30 -14.01 -3.81 -9.77
C LEU A 30 -13.88 -2.38 -9.25
N ALA A 31 -12.76 -1.70 -9.54
CA ALA A 31 -12.57 -0.30 -9.19
C ALA A 31 -13.62 0.59 -9.85
N LEU A 32 -13.87 0.42 -11.16
CA LEU A 32 -14.91 1.17 -11.89
C LEU A 32 -16.30 0.92 -11.31
N ALA A 33 -16.64 -0.34 -11.02
CA ALA A 33 -17.92 -0.69 -10.39
C ALA A 33 -18.07 -0.04 -9.01
N SER A 34 -17.00 -0.03 -8.20
CA SER A 34 -17.00 0.61 -6.89
C SER A 34 -17.17 2.12 -6.98
N THR A 35 -16.51 2.77 -7.94
CA THR A 35 -16.67 4.20 -8.21
C THR A 35 -18.08 4.53 -8.66
N ALA A 36 -18.64 3.76 -9.60
CA ALA A 36 -20.00 3.97 -10.07
C ALA A 36 -21.04 3.80 -8.94
N LEU A 37 -20.85 2.80 -8.08
CA LEU A 37 -21.70 2.60 -6.91
C LEU A 37 -21.55 3.77 -5.92
N ALA A 38 -20.32 4.16 -5.59
CA ALA A 38 -20.04 5.25 -4.66
C ALA A 38 -20.65 6.58 -5.12
N VAL A 39 -20.47 6.95 -6.40
CA VAL A 39 -21.07 8.15 -7.00
C VAL A 39 -22.61 8.06 -6.96
N ARG A 40 -23.19 6.88 -7.19
CA ARG A 40 -24.64 6.70 -7.14
C ARG A 40 -25.20 6.79 -5.71
N THR A 41 -24.46 6.33 -4.71
CA THR A 41 -24.92 6.30 -3.31
C THR A 41 -24.68 7.62 -2.59
N LEU A 42 -23.55 8.29 -2.83
CA LEU A 42 -23.18 9.54 -2.17
C LEU A 42 -23.57 10.78 -3.00
N GLY A 43 -23.73 10.63 -4.32
CA GLY A 43 -23.79 11.78 -5.22
C GLY A 43 -22.40 12.24 -5.67
N LEU A 44 -22.36 13.10 -6.68
CA LEU A 44 -21.12 13.52 -7.34
C LEU A 44 -20.25 14.42 -6.44
N GLU A 45 -20.90 15.30 -5.66
CA GLU A 45 -20.22 16.27 -4.78
C GLU A 45 -19.48 15.55 -3.64
N ASP A 46 -20.21 14.77 -2.84
CA ASP A 46 -19.67 13.99 -1.71
C ASP A 46 -18.60 12.98 -2.16
N TYR A 47 -18.78 12.35 -3.33
CA TYR A 47 -17.73 11.49 -3.90
C TYR A 47 -16.45 12.27 -4.22
N GLY A 48 -16.56 13.49 -4.75
CA GLY A 48 -15.41 14.36 -5.02
C GLY A 48 -14.62 14.70 -3.76
N ILE A 49 -15.31 15.01 -2.66
CA ILE A 49 -14.69 15.27 -1.35
C ILE A 49 -14.00 14.02 -0.83
N LEU A 50 -14.67 12.87 -0.89
CA LEU A 50 -14.09 11.58 -0.49
C LEU A 50 -12.85 11.25 -1.32
N LEU A 51 -12.87 11.51 -2.63
CA LEU A 51 -11.73 11.29 -3.51
C LEU A 51 -10.54 12.20 -3.15
N LEU A 52 -10.80 13.47 -2.85
CA LEU A 52 -9.78 14.43 -2.41
C LEU A 52 -9.17 14.00 -1.07
N MET A 53 -9.99 13.66 -0.09
CA MET A 53 -9.53 13.14 1.21
C MET A 53 -8.70 11.86 1.05
N SER A 54 -9.18 10.92 0.24
CA SER A 54 -8.48 9.67 -0.05
C SER A 54 -7.12 9.91 -0.71
N SER A 55 -7.07 10.77 -1.72
CA SER A 55 -5.83 11.09 -2.43
C SER A 55 -4.83 11.78 -1.52
N PHE A 56 -5.32 12.67 -0.65
CA PHE A 56 -4.51 13.33 0.36
C PHE A 56 -3.91 12.32 1.36
N VAL A 57 -4.75 11.48 1.95
CA VAL A 57 -4.34 10.40 2.87
C VAL A 57 -3.34 9.45 2.22
N MET A 58 -3.60 9.02 0.98
CA MET A 58 -2.68 8.17 0.22
C MET A 58 -1.33 8.85 -0.02
N SER A 59 -1.32 10.16 -0.29
CA SER A 59 -0.08 10.91 -0.51
C SER A 59 0.77 10.98 0.75
N CYS A 60 0.15 11.26 1.90
CA CYS A 60 0.82 11.19 3.21
C CYS A 60 1.33 9.77 3.50
N ALA A 61 0.50 8.75 3.27
CA ALA A 61 0.88 7.36 3.50
C ALA A 61 2.09 6.95 2.64
N VAL A 62 2.13 7.34 1.36
CA VAL A 62 3.27 7.07 0.48
C VAL A 62 4.53 7.79 0.97
N ALA A 63 4.41 9.06 1.40
CA ALA A 63 5.53 9.85 1.88
C ALA A 63 6.18 9.26 3.15
N THR A 64 5.40 8.62 4.03
CA THR A 64 5.91 8.03 5.28
C THR A 64 6.13 6.52 5.22
N ARG A 65 5.85 5.88 4.07
CA ARG A 65 5.97 4.42 3.93
C ARG A 65 7.42 3.97 3.91
N PHE A 66 7.89 3.51 5.05
CA PHE A 66 9.18 2.85 5.17
C PHE A 66 9.14 1.49 4.43
N GLN A 67 9.95 1.30 3.39
CA GLN A 67 9.96 0.04 2.60
C GLN A 67 10.71 -1.08 3.35
N ALA A 68 10.27 -1.43 4.57
CA ALA A 68 10.92 -2.39 5.46
C ALA A 68 11.04 -3.82 4.88
N TRP A 69 10.33 -4.11 3.79
CA TRP A 69 10.45 -5.36 3.04
C TRP A 69 11.76 -5.49 2.25
N GLN A 70 12.41 -4.38 1.87
CA GLN A 70 13.67 -4.43 1.11
C GLN A 70 14.83 -4.98 1.96
N PRO A 71 15.09 -4.46 3.18
CA PRO A 71 16.07 -5.07 4.10
C PRO A 71 15.71 -6.51 4.46
N LEU A 72 14.42 -6.79 4.69
CA LEU A 72 13.96 -8.13 5.05
C LEU A 72 14.25 -9.16 3.95
N LEU A 73 14.07 -8.81 2.67
CA LEU A 73 14.42 -9.70 1.57
C LEU A 73 15.94 -9.85 1.40
N GLN A 74 16.69 -8.76 1.57
CA GLN A 74 18.14 -8.75 1.34
C GLN A 74 18.89 -9.54 2.41
N TYR A 75 18.52 -9.38 3.69
CA TYR A 75 19.18 -10.05 4.81
C TYR A 75 18.43 -11.29 5.31
N GLY A 76 17.10 -11.34 5.16
CA GLY A 76 16.31 -12.49 5.60
C GLY A 76 16.52 -13.74 4.73
N THR A 77 16.88 -13.59 3.45
CA THR A 77 17.15 -14.74 2.58
C THR A 77 18.42 -15.51 2.95
N SER A 78 19.47 -14.82 3.41
CA SER A 78 20.71 -15.48 3.87
C SER A 78 20.50 -16.16 5.23
N LEU A 79 19.79 -15.51 6.15
CA LEU A 79 19.47 -16.04 7.49
C LEU A 79 18.51 -17.24 7.42
N TYR A 80 17.54 -17.21 6.52
CA TYR A 80 16.61 -18.33 6.31
C TYR A 80 17.32 -19.57 5.77
N LYS A 81 18.26 -19.39 4.83
CA LYS A 81 19.09 -20.49 4.30
C LYS A 81 20.03 -21.09 5.34
N ALA A 82 20.51 -20.28 6.29
CA ALA A 82 21.36 -20.74 7.39
C ALA A 82 20.58 -21.47 8.50
N ALA A 83 19.25 -21.60 8.38
CA ALA A 83 18.34 -22.16 9.40
C ALA A 83 18.42 -21.48 10.79
N GLU A 84 18.98 -20.28 10.86
CA GLU A 84 19.15 -19.54 12.11
C GLU A 84 17.88 -18.78 12.51
N LYS A 85 17.04 -19.44 13.31
CA LYS A 85 15.71 -18.91 13.70
C LYS A 85 15.76 -17.64 14.54
N LYS A 86 16.72 -17.52 15.47
CA LYS A 86 16.83 -16.37 16.39
C LYS A 86 17.13 -15.04 15.67
N PRO A 87 18.19 -14.92 14.85
CA PRO A 87 18.48 -13.67 14.14
C PRO A 87 17.40 -13.32 13.12
N PHE A 88 16.75 -14.31 12.49
CA PHE A 88 15.61 -14.07 11.62
C PHE A 88 14.41 -13.42 12.35
N GLN A 89 14.04 -13.94 13.53
CA GLN A 89 12.98 -13.36 14.36
C GLN A 89 13.33 -11.94 14.82
N THR A 90 14.59 -11.67 15.16
CA THR A 90 15.06 -10.33 15.51
C THR A 90 14.91 -9.38 14.33
N LEU A 91 15.36 -9.76 13.12
CA LEU A 91 15.21 -8.95 11.91
C LEU A 91 13.73 -8.66 11.61
N PHE A 92 12.88 -9.68 11.71
CA PHE A 92 11.44 -9.55 11.53
C PHE A 92 10.79 -8.57 12.52
N ARG A 93 11.19 -8.62 13.79
CA ARG A 93 10.71 -7.68 14.82
C ARG A 93 11.09 -6.25 14.49
N HIS A 94 12.33 -6.01 14.05
CA HIS A 94 12.78 -4.68 13.64
C HIS A 94 12.02 -4.17 12.40
N CYS A 95 11.80 -5.02 11.39
CA CYS A 95 11.00 -4.65 10.23
C CYS A 95 9.56 -4.27 10.63
N THR A 96 8.94 -5.02 11.54
CA THR A 96 7.59 -4.72 12.05
C THR A 96 7.55 -3.41 12.84
N MET A 97 8.57 -3.17 13.68
CA MET A 97 8.68 -1.93 14.47
C MET A 97 8.88 -0.70 13.57
N LEU A 98 9.71 -0.81 12.52
CA LEU A 98 9.89 0.25 11.53
C LEU A 98 8.61 0.52 10.75
N ASP A 99 7.84 -0.52 10.43
CA ASP A 99 6.51 -0.37 9.82
C ASP A 99 5.56 0.40 10.76
N ALA A 100 5.50 -0.01 12.03
CA ALA A 100 4.64 0.67 13.01
C ALA A 100 5.04 2.15 13.19
N LEU A 101 6.35 2.44 13.25
CA LEU A 101 6.85 3.82 13.30
C LEU A 101 6.49 4.62 12.06
N GLY A 102 6.63 4.03 10.86
CA GLY A 102 6.22 4.69 9.61
C GLY A 102 4.73 4.99 9.54
N ALA A 103 3.89 4.11 10.08
CA ALA A 103 2.44 4.32 10.19
C ALA A 103 2.11 5.45 11.18
N LEU A 104 2.77 5.48 12.34
CA LEU A 104 2.61 6.56 13.33
C LEU A 104 3.08 7.91 12.78
N MET A 105 4.22 7.95 12.09
CA MET A 105 4.70 9.15 11.41
C MET A 105 3.72 9.60 10.32
N GLY A 106 3.16 8.65 9.54
CA GLY A 106 2.13 8.94 8.54
C GLY A 106 0.88 9.57 9.13
N LEU A 107 0.41 9.04 10.25
CA LEU A 107 -0.72 9.60 10.98
C LEU A 107 -0.40 11.01 11.49
N ALA A 108 0.78 11.22 12.10
CA ALA A 108 1.19 12.52 12.60
C ALA A 108 1.28 13.57 11.48
N VAL A 109 1.87 13.22 10.34
CA VAL A 109 1.95 14.09 9.15
C VAL A 109 0.55 14.40 8.62
N ALA A 110 -0.31 13.38 8.47
CA ALA A 110 -1.67 13.59 7.98
C ALA A 110 -2.47 14.52 8.91
N LEU A 111 -2.43 14.29 10.22
CA LEU A 111 -3.10 15.13 11.22
C LEU A 111 -2.59 16.57 11.17
N PHE A 112 -1.27 16.77 11.12
CA PHE A 112 -0.67 18.10 11.06
C PHE A 112 -1.09 18.84 9.79
N SER A 113 -1.01 18.16 8.65
CA SER A 113 -1.44 18.70 7.37
C SER A 113 -2.95 18.93 7.31
N SER A 114 -3.78 18.13 8.00
CA SER A 114 -5.23 18.35 8.12
C SER A 114 -5.54 19.68 8.80
N ILE A 115 -4.86 19.97 9.90
CA ILE A 115 -5.02 21.21 10.66
C ILE A 115 -4.57 22.39 9.80
N TRP A 116 -3.44 22.23 9.11
CA TRP A 116 -2.92 23.26 8.21
C TRP A 116 -3.89 23.54 7.04
N LEU A 117 -4.45 22.49 6.42
CA LEU A 117 -5.44 22.61 5.36
C LEU A 117 -6.75 23.23 5.85
N ALA A 118 -7.18 22.90 7.07
CA ALA A 118 -8.37 23.48 7.69
C ALA A 118 -8.26 25.01 7.84
N HIS A 119 -7.07 25.50 8.20
CA HIS A 119 -6.81 26.95 8.27
C HIS A 119 -6.80 27.63 6.90
N LEU A 120 -6.36 26.94 5.85
CA LEU A 120 -6.21 27.52 4.51
C LEU A 120 -7.51 27.47 3.67
N SER A 121 -8.31 26.41 3.84
CA SER A 121 -9.45 26.10 2.96
C SER A 121 -10.82 26.15 3.64
N GLY A 122 -10.89 26.37 4.96
CA GLY A 122 -12.14 26.40 5.72
C GLY A 122 -12.85 25.04 5.81
N TRP A 123 -12.24 23.94 5.36
CA TRP A 123 -12.83 22.60 5.36
C TRP A 123 -13.31 22.12 6.73
N ALA A 124 -12.71 22.60 7.83
CA ALA A 124 -13.18 22.28 9.18
C ALA A 124 -14.60 22.79 9.46
N ALA A 125 -15.02 23.90 8.84
CA ALA A 125 -16.37 24.44 9.01
C ALA A 125 -17.43 23.63 8.24
N ALA A 126 -17.04 22.94 7.17
CA ALA A 126 -17.96 22.18 6.32
C ALA A 126 -18.15 20.72 6.76
N TYR A 127 -17.10 20.05 7.27
CA TYR A 127 -17.13 18.59 7.54
C TYR A 127 -16.82 18.22 9.01
N GLY A 128 -16.57 19.20 9.88
CA GLY A 128 -16.30 18.98 11.30
C GLY A 128 -15.12 18.02 11.53
N HIS A 129 -15.38 16.94 12.28
CA HIS A 129 -14.37 15.96 12.73
C HIS A 129 -14.30 14.70 11.85
N ILE A 130 -15.09 14.59 10.78
CA ILE A 130 -15.05 13.48 9.83
C ILE A 130 -13.65 13.28 9.21
N PRO A 131 -12.91 14.34 8.79
CA PRO A 131 -11.57 14.18 8.21
C PRO A 131 -10.61 13.50 9.19
N LEU A 132 -10.69 13.83 10.49
CA LEU A 132 -9.80 13.28 11.52
C LEU A 132 -9.97 11.77 11.67
N TRP A 133 -11.21 11.29 11.67
CA TRP A 133 -11.49 9.85 11.69
C TRP A 133 -10.98 9.15 10.45
N TYR A 134 -11.13 9.79 9.28
CA TYR A 134 -10.65 9.24 8.02
C TYR A 134 -9.13 9.07 7.98
N MET A 135 -8.37 9.93 8.66
CA MET A 135 -6.90 9.82 8.69
C MET A 135 -6.39 8.57 9.40
N THR A 136 -7.19 7.97 10.28
CA THR A 136 -6.83 6.70 10.96
C THR A 136 -6.63 5.55 9.98
N VAL A 137 -7.18 5.64 8.76
CA VAL A 137 -7.00 4.67 7.67
C VAL A 137 -5.51 4.44 7.35
N ILE A 138 -4.65 5.45 7.51
CA ILE A 138 -3.19 5.31 7.29
C ILE A 138 -2.58 4.17 8.09
N LEU A 139 -3.07 3.93 9.31
CA LEU A 139 -2.54 2.87 10.17
C LEU A 139 -2.72 1.48 9.56
N PHE A 140 -3.80 1.29 8.79
CA PHE A 140 -4.12 0.03 8.12
C PHE A 140 -3.48 -0.10 6.74
N MET A 141 -2.99 1.00 6.16
CA MET A 141 -2.34 0.98 4.86
C MET A 141 -0.91 0.42 4.92
N ASN A 142 -0.35 0.23 6.12
CA ASN A 142 1.00 -0.27 6.23
C ASN A 142 1.08 -1.81 6.19
N THR A 143 1.21 -2.35 4.98
CA THR A 143 1.33 -3.78 4.71
C THR A 143 2.76 -4.20 4.37
N GLY A 144 3.76 -3.37 4.69
CA GLY A 144 5.16 -3.58 4.30
C GLY A 144 5.71 -4.89 4.86
N CYS A 145 5.48 -5.15 6.14
CA CYS A 145 5.95 -6.34 6.83
C CYS A 145 5.26 -7.64 6.32
N ALA A 146 3.93 -7.62 6.18
CA ALA A 146 3.15 -8.77 5.69
C ALA A 146 3.56 -9.21 4.27
N MET A 147 3.79 -8.25 3.38
CA MET A 147 4.28 -8.52 2.02
C MET A 147 5.69 -9.11 2.02
N GLY A 148 6.56 -8.66 2.94
CA GLY A 148 7.90 -9.19 3.11
C GLY A 148 7.92 -10.67 3.50
N VAL A 149 7.06 -11.06 4.45
CA VAL A 149 6.92 -12.46 4.88
C VAL A 149 6.34 -13.33 3.78
N LEU A 150 5.25 -12.89 3.14
CA LEU A 150 4.62 -13.64 2.04
C LEU A 150 5.59 -13.86 0.88
N ARG A 151 6.45 -12.89 0.56
CA ARG A 151 7.48 -13.04 -0.48
C ARG A 151 8.64 -13.95 -0.09
N LEU A 152 8.92 -14.08 1.20
CA LEU A 152 9.92 -15.03 1.71
C LEU A 152 9.37 -16.46 1.78
N ALA A 153 8.10 -16.62 2.19
CA ALA A 153 7.43 -17.91 2.32
C ALA A 153 6.97 -18.50 0.97
N ASN A 154 6.65 -17.65 -0.02
CA ASN A 154 6.24 -18.08 -1.37
C ASN A 154 7.44 -18.31 -2.31
N ARG A 155 8.58 -18.73 -1.75
CA ARG A 155 9.73 -19.27 -2.49
C ARG A 155 9.86 -20.75 -2.24
#